data_AF-A0AAN7XI74-F1
#
_entry.id   AF-A0AAN7XI74-F1
#
_cell.length_a   1.000
_cell.length_b   1.000
_cell.length_c   1.000
_cell.angle_alpha   90.00
_cell.angle_beta   90.00
_cell.angle_gamma   90.00
#
_symmetry.space_group_name_H-M   'P 1'
#
loop_
_entity.id
_entity.type
_entity.pdbx_description
1 polymer ?
#
loop_
_entity_poly.entity_id
_entity_poly.type
_entity_poly.pdbx_seq_one_letter_code
_entity_poly.pdbx_strand_id
1 'polypeptide(L)'
;MWWAWPFLPALVLLSELSVVRVQTAPCQTCRKLTESFIKGLERTANKNFGGGNTAWEEEKLAKYARSETRLLEIVEAACEKADFECNQLLEQIEDQVETWWFHR
;
A
#
# COMPACT_ATOMS: atom_id res chain seq x y z
N MET A 1 -39.31 -15.65 32.80
CA MET A 1 -38.33 -14.82 32.09
C MET A 1 -37.37 -15.71 31.31
N TRP A 2 -37.82 -16.45 30.28
CA TRP A 2 -37.02 -17.48 29.58
C TRP A 2 -36.92 -17.27 28.06
N TRP A 3 -37.04 -16.02 27.61
CA TRP A 3 -37.12 -15.67 26.17
C TRP A 3 -35.76 -15.22 25.59
N ALA A 4 -34.75 -14.99 26.44
CA ALA A 4 -33.45 -14.44 26.05
C ALA A 4 -32.41 -15.53 25.68
N TRP A 5 -32.69 -16.81 25.96
CA TRP A 5 -31.72 -17.88 25.81
C TRP A 5 -31.35 -18.31 24.38
N PRO A 6 -32.18 -18.16 23.32
CA PRO A 6 -31.78 -18.59 21.98
C PRO A 6 -30.86 -17.58 21.28
N PHE A 7 -30.75 -16.34 21.80
CA PHE A 7 -29.94 -15.28 21.19
C PHE A 7 -28.51 -15.22 21.73
N LEU A 8 -28.25 -15.75 22.93
CA LEU A 8 -26.93 -15.77 23.55
C LEU A 8 -25.85 -16.49 22.71
N PRO A 9 -26.09 -17.69 22.13
CA PRO A 9 -25.09 -18.36 21.31
C PRO A 9 -24.77 -17.57 20.03
N ALA A 10 -25.79 -16.97 19.41
CA ALA A 10 -25.63 -16.14 18.21
C ALA A 10 -24.84 -14.85 18.50
N LEU A 11 -25.08 -14.23 19.66
CA LEU A 11 -24.38 -13.03 20.10
C LEU A 11 -22.89 -13.31 20.37
N VAL A 12 -22.57 -14.45 20.99
CA VAL A 12 -21.19 -14.90 21.20
C VAL A 12 -20.48 -15.14 19.86
N LEU A 13 -21.13 -15.82 18.90
CA LEU A 13 -20.57 -16.05 17.56
C LEU A 13 -20.29 -14.74 16.78
N LEU A 14 -21.18 -13.75 16.87
CA LEU A 14 -20.99 -12.42 16.27
C LEU A 14 -19.82 -11.66 16.91
N SER A 15 -19.62 -11.84 18.22
CA SER A 15 -18.52 -11.22 18.97
C SER A 15 -17.16 -11.70 18.46
N GLU A 16 -17.00 -13.02 18.33
CA GLU A 16 -15.76 -13.65 17.86
C GLU A 16 -15.41 -13.25 16.42
N LEU A 17 -16.41 -13.21 15.52
CA LEU A 17 -16.20 -12.81 14.13
C LEU A 17 -15.69 -11.37 14.00
N SER A 18 -16.20 -10.49 14.88
CA SER A 18 -15.81 -9.08 14.93
C SER A 18 -14.35 -8.91 15.38
N VAL A 19 -13.94 -9.65 16.42
CA VAL A 19 -12.58 -9.63 16.95
C VAL A 19 -11.56 -10.16 15.94
N VAL A 20 -11.87 -11.24 15.22
CA VAL A 20 -10.99 -11.78 14.17
C VAL A 20 -10.82 -10.78 13.01
N ARG A 21 -11.90 -10.09 12.62
CA ARG A 21 -11.85 -9.07 11.56
C ARG A 21 -10.95 -7.90 11.96
N VAL A 22 -11.04 -7.43 13.21
CA VAL A 22 -10.19 -6.34 13.74
C VAL A 22 -8.72 -6.74 13.76
N GLN A 23 -8.40 -7.95 14.21
CA GLN A 23 -6.99 -8.40 14.27
C GLN A 23 -6.36 -8.61 12.89
N THR A 24 -7.15 -9.00 11.89
CA THR A 24 -6.64 -9.28 10.54
C THR A 24 -6.65 -8.06 9.62
N ALA A 25 -7.42 -7.01 9.93
CA ALA A 25 -7.54 -5.81 9.10
C ALA A 25 -6.18 -5.16 8.77
N PRO A 26 -5.25 -4.93 9.73
CA PRO A 26 -3.94 -4.34 9.41
C PRO A 26 -3.11 -5.18 8.43
N CYS A 27 -3.17 -6.51 8.55
CA CYS A 27 -2.47 -7.44 7.65
C CYS A 27 -3.07 -7.42 6.24
N GLN A 28 -4.39 -7.36 6.12
CA GLN A 28 -5.07 -7.27 4.83
C GLN A 28 -4.75 -5.96 4.11
N THR A 29 -4.76 -4.84 4.83
CA THR A 29 -4.38 -3.52 4.30
C THR A 29 -2.93 -3.50 3.83
N CYS A 30 -1.99 -4.02 4.64
CA CYS A 30 -0.58 -4.12 4.26
C CYS A 30 -0.36 -5.00 3.01
N ARG A 31 -1.06 -6.15 2.93
CA ARG A 31 -0.98 -7.02 1.75
C ARG A 31 -1.50 -6.31 0.50
N LYS A 32 -2.66 -5.64 0.60
CA LYS A 32 -3.22 -4.86 -0.50
C LYS A 32 -2.25 -3.76 -0.96
N LEU A 33 -1.69 -3.00 -0.02
CA LEU A 33 -0.72 -1.94 -0.30
C LEU A 33 0.51 -2.51 -1.01
N THR A 34 1.07 -3.62 -0.51
CA THR A 34 2.23 -4.29 -1.11
C THR A 34 1.95 -4.74 -2.55
N GLU A 35 0.79 -5.37 -2.79
CA GLU A 35 0.38 -5.80 -4.14
C GLU A 35 0.23 -4.61 -5.09
N SER A 36 -0.38 -3.50 -4.63
CA SER A 36 -0.48 -2.27 -5.41
C SER A 36 0.88 -1.65 -5.71
N PHE A 37 1.78 -1.64 -4.73
CA PHE A 37 3.14 -1.14 -4.90
C PHE A 37 3.92 -1.95 -5.94
N ILE A 38 3.82 -3.28 -5.90
CA ILE A 38 4.42 -4.18 -6.91
C ILE A 38 3.86 -3.88 -8.31
N LYS A 39 2.55 -3.69 -8.45
CA LYS A 39 1.95 -3.27 -9.72
C LYS A 39 2.48 -1.91 -10.17
N GLY A 40 2.72 -0.98 -9.25
CA GLY A 40 3.36 0.30 -9.54
C GLY A 40 4.78 0.14 -10.08
N LEU A 41 5.58 -0.77 -9.50
CA LEU A 41 6.90 -1.11 -10.02
C LEU A 41 6.84 -1.59 -11.47
N GLU A 42 5.90 -2.49 -11.78
CA GLU A 42 5.72 -3.04 -13.13
C GLU A 42 5.28 -1.96 -14.12
N ARG A 43 4.29 -1.13 -13.76
CA ARG A 43 3.77 -0.05 -14.61
C ARG A 43 4.83 1.02 -14.93
N THR A 44 5.79 1.22 -14.03
CA THR A 44 6.85 2.23 -14.19
C THR A 44 8.15 1.65 -14.72
N ALA A 45 8.26 0.33 -14.92
CA ALA A 45 9.53 -0.34 -15.25
C ALA A 45 10.20 0.18 -16.54
N ASN A 46 9.40 0.60 -17.53
CA ASN A 46 9.87 1.05 -18.85
C ASN A 46 9.68 2.57 -19.07
N LYS A 47 9.46 3.34 -18.00
CA LYS A 47 9.34 4.79 -18.07
C LYS A 47 10.72 5.47 -17.98
N ASN A 48 10.74 6.76 -18.29
CA ASN A 48 11.86 7.67 -18.14
C ASN A 48 11.35 9.01 -17.57
N PHE A 49 12.22 10.01 -17.44
CA PHE A 49 11.83 11.32 -16.91
C PHE A 49 10.95 12.14 -17.87
N GLY A 50 10.77 11.70 -19.13
CA GLY A 50 9.91 12.33 -20.14
C GLY A 50 10.61 13.35 -21.05
N GLY A 51 11.94 13.46 -21.00
CA GLY A 51 12.76 14.46 -21.70
C GLY A 51 13.09 14.16 -23.17
N GLY A 52 12.47 13.15 -23.79
CA GLY A 52 12.58 12.86 -25.22
C GLY A 52 13.89 12.24 -25.72
N ASN A 53 15.01 12.35 -24.98
CA ASN A 53 16.27 11.68 -25.30
C ASN A 53 16.87 10.95 -24.09
N THR A 54 16.70 9.63 -24.04
CA THR A 54 17.16 8.77 -22.93
C THR A 54 18.67 8.78 -22.72
N ALA A 55 19.48 8.94 -23.79
CA ALA A 55 20.94 9.01 -23.64
C ALA A 55 21.40 10.27 -22.91
N TRP A 56 20.75 11.41 -23.18
CA TRP A 56 21.01 12.66 -22.46
C TRP A 56 20.52 12.57 -21.01
N GLU A 57 19.36 11.96 -20.78
CA GLU A 57 18.81 11.75 -19.44
C GLU A 57 19.74 10.89 -18.59
N GLU A 58 20.31 9.80 -19.12
CA GLU A 58 21.24 8.96 -18.36
C GLU A 58 22.58 9.63 -18.08
N GLU A 59 23.05 10.55 -18.95
CA GLU A 59 24.30 11.28 -18.74
C GLU A 59 24.13 12.47 -17.76
N LYS A 60 22.96 13.11 -17.77
CA LYS A 60 22.71 14.37 -17.03
C LYS A 60 21.81 14.20 -15.82
N LEU A 61 21.03 13.13 -15.73
CA LEU A 61 20.15 12.80 -14.60
C LEU A 61 20.56 11.43 -14.02
N ALA A 62 20.17 11.17 -12.77
CA ALA A 62 20.29 9.83 -12.19
C ALA A 62 19.35 8.85 -12.91
N LYS A 63 19.56 7.53 -12.78
CA LYS A 63 18.67 6.55 -13.43
C LYS A 63 17.24 6.65 -12.89
N TYR A 64 16.26 6.85 -13.78
CA TYR A 64 14.83 6.85 -13.46
C TYR A 64 14.42 5.60 -12.64
N ALA A 65 15.00 4.45 -12.96
CA ALA A 65 14.71 3.18 -12.30
C ALA A 65 14.83 3.21 -10.76
N ARG A 66 15.65 4.10 -10.19
CA ARG A 66 15.82 4.26 -8.73
C ARG A 66 15.68 5.72 -8.27
N SER A 67 15.07 6.57 -9.09
CA SER A 67 14.86 7.98 -8.73
C SER A 67 13.73 8.15 -7.72
N GLU A 68 13.76 9.28 -7.01
CA GLU A 68 12.65 9.76 -6.19
C GLU A 68 11.37 9.94 -7.02
N THR A 69 11.48 10.49 -8.24
CA THR A 69 10.36 10.64 -9.17
C THR A 69 9.62 9.34 -9.39
N ARG A 70 10.35 8.23 -9.64
CA ARG A 70 9.72 6.93 -9.83
C ARG A 70 9.07 6.43 -8.54
N LEU A 71 9.69 6.64 -7.38
CA LEU A 71 9.10 6.27 -6.10
C LEU A 71 7.77 7.01 -5.88
N LEU A 72 7.74 8.33 -6.08
CA LEU A 72 6.53 9.14 -5.93
C LEU A 72 5.42 8.69 -6.89
N GLU A 73 5.73 8.44 -8.16
CA GLU A 73 4.75 7.89 -9.11
C GLU A 73 4.11 6.57 -8.64
N ILE A 74 4.88 5.72 -7.95
CA ILE A 74 4.40 4.44 -7.40
C ILE A 74 3.55 4.70 -6.16
N VAL A 75 4.04 5.49 -5.21
CA VAL A 75 3.42 5.76 -3.91
C VAL A 75 2.10 6.50 -4.07
N GLU A 76 2.05 7.53 -4.94
CA GLU A 76 0.83 8.30 -5.23
C GLU A 76 -0.29 7.44 -5.84
N ALA A 77 0.07 6.35 -6.54
CA ALA A 77 -0.87 5.43 -7.16
C ALA A 77 -1.08 4.13 -6.34
N ALA A 78 -0.45 3.99 -5.17
CA ALA A 78 -0.46 2.76 -4.39
C ALA A 78 -1.81 2.53 -3.68
N CYS A 79 -2.47 3.62 -3.27
CA CYS A 79 -3.79 3.59 -2.63
C CYS A 79 -4.83 4.33 -3.48
N GLU A 80 -6.08 3.87 -3.45
CA GLU A 80 -7.19 4.65 -3.98
C GLU A 80 -7.48 5.83 -3.04
N LYS A 81 -7.87 6.98 -3.59
CA LYS A 81 -8.16 8.18 -2.78
C LYS A 81 -9.24 7.98 -1.71
N ALA A 82 -10.17 7.05 -1.93
CA ALA A 82 -11.25 6.73 -1.00
C ALA A 82 -10.87 5.65 0.04
N ASP A 83 -9.70 5.01 -0.10
CA ASP A 83 -9.25 3.93 0.79
C ASP A 83 -8.48 4.49 1.98
N PHE A 84 -9.21 4.96 3.00
CA PHE A 84 -8.63 5.62 4.17
C PHE A 84 -7.60 4.75 4.91
N GLU A 85 -7.88 3.46 5.11
CA GLU A 85 -6.98 2.56 5.85
C GLU A 85 -5.65 2.35 5.09
N CYS A 86 -5.70 2.23 3.76
CA CYS A 86 -4.50 2.13 2.93
C CYS A 86 -3.66 3.42 3.02
N ASN A 87 -4.30 4.58 2.84
CA ASN A 87 -3.60 5.86 2.88
C ASN A 87 -2.97 6.12 4.27
N GLN A 88 -3.70 5.82 5.34
CA GLN A 88 -3.19 5.95 6.70
C GLN A 88 -1.99 5.04 6.96
N LEU A 89 -2.04 3.78 6.50
CA LEU A 89 -0.90 2.88 6.62
C LEU A 89 0.31 3.38 5.83
N LEU A 90 0.09 3.84 4.59
CA LEU A 90 1.14 4.35 3.72
C LEU A 90 1.86 5.55 4.34
N GLU A 91 1.12 6.51 4.90
CA GLU A 91 1.65 7.65 5.65
C GLU A 91 2.50 7.20 6.85
N GLN A 92 2.05 6.19 7.60
CA GLN A 92 2.79 5.67 8.76
C GLN A 92 4.11 4.98 8.40
N ILE A 93 4.25 4.45 7.19
CA ILE A 93 5.42 3.68 6.76
C ILE A 93 6.28 4.40 5.72
N GLU A 94 5.97 5.66 5.39
CA GLU A 94 6.62 6.44 4.34
C GLU A 94 8.16 6.43 4.48
N ASP A 95 8.67 6.80 5.66
CA ASP A 95 10.10 6.79 5.98
C ASP A 95 10.74 5.41 5.74
N GLN A 96 10.04 4.33 6.07
CA GLN A 96 10.54 2.96 5.88
C GLN A 96 10.60 2.58 4.40
N VAL A 97 9.60 3.00 3.62
CA VAL A 97 9.54 2.77 2.18
C VAL A 97 10.65 3.56 1.47
N GLU A 98 10.86 4.82 1.83
CA GLU A 98 11.94 5.64 1.28
C GLU A 98 13.32 5.07 1.63
N THR A 99 13.54 4.75 2.91
CA THR A 99 14.79 4.12 3.38
C THR A 99 15.08 2.85 2.60
N TRP A 100 14.08 1.97 2.43
CA TRP A 100 14.23 0.76 1.64
C TRP A 100 14.53 1.05 0.16
N TRP A 101 13.87 2.04 -0.43
CA TRP A 101 14.03 2.38 -1.84
C TRP A 101 15.47 2.82 -2.16
N PHE A 102 16.05 3.67 -1.32
CA PHE A 102 17.37 4.27 -1.54
C PHE A 102 18.54 3.47 -0.94
N HIS A 103 18.29 2.48 -0.07
CA HIS A 103 19.34 1.67 0.55
C HIS A 103 19.29 0.17 0.21
N ARG A 104 18.43 -0.23 -0.73
CA ARG A 104 18.40 -1.59 -1.28
C ARG A 104 19.38 -1.82 -2.43
#